data_AF-A0A3N5UFU9-F1
#
_entry.id   AF-A0A3N5UFU9-F1
#
_cell.length_a   1.000
_cell.length_b   1.000
_cell.length_c   1.000
_cell.angle_alpha   90.00
_cell.angle_beta   90.00
_cell.angle_gamma   90.00
#
_symmetry.space_group_name_H-M   'P 1'
#
loop_
_entity.id
_entity.type
_entity.pdbx_description
1 polymer ?
#
loop_
_entity_poly.entity_id
_entity_poly.type
_entity_poly.pdbx_seq_one_letter_code
_entity_poly.pdbx_strand_id
1 'polypeptide(L)'
;MTDILALLQPIQHSVSKTTLRQWSRIIVAMIAMTGRVTMLGLSRWTEKGGTFGRSVQRSFYTAISLAQVFWVFFQAHLLDRQDSCLLAGDEGVVTKAGKQTYGLDYFFSKF
;
A
#
# COMPACT_ATOMS: atom_id res chain seq x y z
N MET A 1 17.03 5.72 -6.21
CA MET A 1 15.83 5.75 -5.34
C MET A 1 14.66 6.50 -5.98
N THR A 2 14.90 7.42 -6.91
CA THR A 2 13.87 8.05 -7.78
C THR A 2 13.18 7.05 -8.70
N ASP A 3 13.87 5.99 -9.13
CA ASP A 3 13.33 5.00 -10.08
C ASP A 3 12.12 4.24 -9.54
N ILE A 4 12.13 3.87 -8.25
CA ILE A 4 10.99 3.14 -7.67
C ILE A 4 9.76 4.03 -7.52
N LEU A 5 9.94 5.34 -7.38
CA LEU A 5 8.83 6.29 -7.33
C LEU A 5 8.25 6.58 -8.72
N ALA A 6 9.05 6.44 -9.78
CA ALA A 6 8.55 6.54 -11.15
C ALA A 6 7.48 5.48 -11.44
N LEU A 7 7.54 4.32 -10.76
CA LEU A 7 6.51 3.28 -10.87
C LEU A 7 5.12 3.75 -10.43
N LEU A 8 5.00 4.84 -9.66
CA LEU A 8 3.72 5.41 -9.24
C LEU A 8 3.08 6.33 -10.29
N GLN A 9 3.78 6.68 -11.36
CA GLN A 9 3.25 7.58 -12.39
C GLN A 9 1.94 7.08 -13.02
N PRO A 10 1.75 5.80 -13.37
CA PRO A 10 0.53 5.35 -14.04
C PRO A 10 -0.73 5.49 -13.18
N ILE A 11 -0.60 5.38 -11.86
CA ILE A 11 -1.73 5.47 -10.92
C ILE A 11 -2.11 6.90 -10.56
N GLN A 12 -1.42 7.92 -11.09
CA GLN A 12 -1.66 9.33 -10.76
C GLN A 12 -3.09 9.81 -11.04
N HIS A 13 -3.79 9.15 -11.97
CA HIS A 13 -5.19 9.44 -12.31
C HIS A 13 -6.19 8.65 -11.46
N SER A 14 -5.74 7.60 -10.77
CA SER A 14 -6.57 6.75 -9.92
C SER A 14 -6.61 7.19 -8.46
N VAL A 15 -5.68 8.07 -8.05
CA VAL A 15 -5.60 8.60 -6.70
C VAL A 15 -5.40 10.12 -6.70
N SER A 16 -5.75 10.76 -5.59
CA SER A 16 -5.51 12.20 -5.47
C SER A 16 -4.01 12.53 -5.42
N LYS A 17 -3.63 13.74 -5.84
CA LYS A 17 -2.24 14.22 -5.75
C LYS A 17 -1.68 14.19 -4.32
N THR A 18 -2.54 14.42 -3.32
CA THR A 18 -2.15 14.38 -1.91
C THR A 18 -1.87 12.95 -1.46
N THR A 19 -2.71 12.00 -1.84
CA THR A 19 -2.51 10.56 -1.60
C THR A 19 -1.22 10.08 -2.25
N LEU A 20 -1.01 10.41 -3.53
CA LEU A 20 0.19 10.00 -4.28
C LEU A 20 1.47 10.49 -3.57
N ARG A 21 1.51 11.77 -3.18
CA ARG A 21 2.63 12.36 -2.44
C ARG A 21 2.86 11.72 -1.07
N GLN A 22 1.79 11.34 -0.38
CA GLN A 22 1.89 10.62 0.89
C GLN A 22 2.47 9.22 0.68
N TRP A 23 1.97 8.49 -0.32
CA TRP A 23 2.45 7.15 -0.67
C TRP A 23 3.91 7.14 -1.07
N SER A 24 4.37 8.10 -1.89
CA SER A 24 5.79 8.18 -2.25
C SER A 24 6.70 8.24 -1.01
N ARG A 25 6.30 8.98 0.03
CA ARG A 25 7.07 9.06 1.29
C ARG A 25 6.98 7.80 2.11
N ILE A 26 5.80 7.21 2.20
CA ILE A 26 5.56 5.96 2.94
C ILE A 26 6.37 4.82 2.32
N ILE A 27 6.32 4.67 0.99
CA ILE A 27 7.04 3.62 0.26
C ILE A 27 8.54 3.71 0.52
N VAL A 28 9.11 4.91 0.40
CA VAL A 28 10.54 5.12 0.66
C VAL A 28 10.88 4.76 2.12
N ALA A 29 10.07 5.20 3.08
CA ALA A 29 10.26 4.87 4.48
C ALA A 29 10.18 3.36 4.73
N MET A 30 9.20 2.67 4.12
CA MET A 30 9.02 1.23 4.23
C MET A 30 10.23 0.46 3.71
N ILE A 31 10.80 0.88 2.58
CA ILE A 31 11.97 0.21 1.97
C ILE A 31 13.23 0.42 2.81
N ALA A 32 13.36 1.60 3.45
CA ALA A 32 14.53 1.93 4.26
C ALA A 32 14.48 1.32 5.68
N MET A 33 13.29 0.96 6.17
CA MET A 33 13.13 0.33 7.47
C MET A 33 13.54 -1.14 7.45
N THR A 34 14.31 -1.56 8.44
CA THR A 34 14.62 -2.99 8.68
C THR A 34 13.71 -3.55 9.78
N GLY A 35 13.22 -4.76 9.58
CA GLY A 35 12.32 -5.43 10.54
C GLY A 35 10.86 -4.95 10.45
N ARG A 36 10.21 -4.71 11.59
CA ARG A 36 8.76 -4.42 11.62
C ARG A 36 8.47 -2.99 11.15
N VAL A 37 7.69 -2.89 10.07
CA VAL A 37 7.10 -1.63 9.62
C VAL A 37 5.93 -1.28 10.55
N THR A 38 6.09 -0.23 11.35
CA THR A 38 5.05 0.26 12.27
C THR A 38 4.69 1.69 11.94
N MET A 39 3.45 2.12 12.24
CA MET A 39 3.02 3.51 12.02
C MET A 39 3.92 4.51 12.76
N LEU A 40 4.36 4.17 13.98
CA LEU A 40 5.33 4.95 14.74
C LEU A 40 6.70 4.97 14.07
N GLY A 41 7.19 3.83 13.59
CA GLY A 41 8.45 3.74 12.85
C GLY A 41 8.46 4.59 11.58
N LEU A 42 7.38 4.50 10.78
CA LEU A 42 7.17 5.37 9.63
C LEU A 42 7.14 6.85 10.02
N SER A 43 6.48 7.19 11.14
CA SER A 43 6.41 8.57 11.62
C SER A 43 7.77 9.17 12.00
N ARG A 44 8.69 8.32 12.51
CA ARG A 44 10.04 8.71 12.92
C ARG A 44 11.00 8.85 11.74
N TRP A 45 10.71 8.16 10.64
CA TRP A 45 11.58 8.14 9.46
C TRP A 45 11.57 9.48 8.70
N THR A 46 10.53 10.30 8.85
CA THR A 46 10.50 11.64 8.26
C THR A 46 10.99 12.68 9.25
N GLU A 47 12.17 13.24 9.01
CA GLU A 47 12.68 14.35 9.80
C GLU A 47 11.77 15.59 9.66
N LYS A 48 11.49 16.22 10.81
CA LYS A 48 10.65 17.41 11.07
C LYS A 48 9.12 17.24 11.09
N GLY A 49 8.61 17.32 12.32
CA GLY A 49 7.26 17.78 12.65
C GLY A 49 6.25 16.65 12.80
N GLY A 50 5.54 16.63 13.93
CA GLY A 50 4.53 15.62 14.32
C GLY A 50 3.31 15.46 13.38
N THR A 51 3.39 15.96 12.16
CA THR A 51 2.36 15.95 11.13
C THR A 51 2.47 14.73 10.20
N PHE A 52 3.63 14.08 10.10
CA PHE A 52 3.78 12.91 9.21
C PHE A 52 3.04 11.70 9.75
N GLY A 53 3.07 11.43 11.06
CA GLY A 53 2.24 10.38 11.67
C GLY A 53 0.75 10.55 11.35
N ARG A 54 0.24 11.78 11.42
CA ARG A 54 -1.13 12.11 11.01
C ARG A 54 -1.37 11.91 9.50
N SER A 55 -0.34 12.12 8.68
CA SER A 55 -0.41 11.91 7.23
C SER A 55 -0.46 10.43 6.87
N VAL A 56 0.34 9.58 7.54
CA VAL A 56 0.26 8.11 7.43
C VAL A 56 -1.13 7.66 7.85
N GLN A 57 -1.60 8.11 9.01
CA GLN A 57 -2.95 7.78 9.50
C GLN A 57 -4.02 8.18 8.46
N ARG A 58 -4.02 9.42 7.98
CA ARG A 58 -4.97 9.89 6.95
C ARG A 58 -4.91 9.05 5.67
N SER A 59 -3.73 8.65 5.23
CA SER A 59 -3.56 7.78 4.06
C SER A 59 -4.27 6.43 4.25
N PHE A 60 -4.12 5.81 5.41
CA PHE A 60 -4.79 4.54 5.75
C PHE A 60 -6.31 4.65 5.92
N TYR A 61 -6.84 5.82 6.31
CA TYR A 61 -8.28 6.05 6.43
C TYR A 61 -8.93 6.61 5.16
N THR A 62 -8.15 6.93 4.13
CA THR A 62 -8.71 7.42 2.87
C THR A 62 -9.29 6.24 2.10
N ALA A 63 -10.58 6.31 1.76
CA ALA A 63 -11.22 5.31 0.91
C ALA A 63 -10.62 5.38 -0.49
N ILE A 64 -10.01 4.28 -0.93
CA ILE A 64 -9.35 4.14 -2.24
C ILE A 64 -9.78 2.80 -2.82
N SER A 65 -10.16 2.79 -4.10
CA SER A 65 -10.37 1.53 -4.83
C SER A 65 -9.02 0.86 -5.10
N LEU A 66 -8.57 0.04 -4.15
CA LEU A 66 -7.30 -0.67 -4.28
C LEU A 66 -7.28 -1.57 -5.52
N ALA A 67 -8.38 -2.25 -5.84
CA ALA A 67 -8.49 -3.07 -7.04
C ALA A 67 -8.19 -2.26 -8.33
N GLN A 68 -8.76 -1.06 -8.45
CA GLN A 68 -8.50 -0.18 -9.60
C GLN A 68 -7.04 0.27 -9.64
N VAL A 69 -6.48 0.68 -8.51
CA VAL A 69 -5.08 1.13 -8.42
C VAL A 69 -4.13 -0.01 -8.81
N PHE A 70 -4.33 -1.21 -8.26
CA PHE A 70 -3.52 -2.39 -8.58
C PHE A 70 -3.64 -2.78 -10.05
N TRP A 71 -4.85 -2.74 -10.61
CA TRP A 71 -5.07 -3.07 -12.01
C TRP A 71 -4.36 -2.09 -12.95
N VAL A 72 -4.46 -0.79 -12.71
CA VAL A 72 -3.75 0.24 -13.50
C VAL A 72 -2.24 0.06 -13.39
N PHE A 73 -1.73 -0.22 -12.19
CA PHE A 73 -0.31 -0.49 -11.99
C PHE A 73 0.15 -1.74 -12.76
N PHE A 74 -0.61 -2.84 -12.66
CA PHE A 74 -0.33 -4.09 -13.35
C PHE A 74 -0.32 -3.90 -14.87
N GLN A 75 -1.34 -3.24 -15.42
CA GLN A 75 -1.41 -2.98 -16.86
C GLN A 75 -0.24 -2.15 -17.38
N ALA A 76 0.24 -1.18 -16.59
CA ALA A 76 1.28 -0.26 -17.04
C ALA A 76 2.68 -0.85 -17.00
N HIS A 77 2.96 -1.74 -16.05
CA HIS A 77 4.34 -2.20 -15.78
C HIS A 77 4.55 -3.70 -15.92
N LEU A 78 3.49 -4.51 -15.79
CA LEU A 78 3.60 -5.98 -15.67
C LEU A 78 2.90 -6.72 -16.81
N LEU A 79 1.88 -6.12 -17.44
CA LEU A 79 1.17 -6.74 -18.54
C LEU A 79 1.87 -6.45 -19.87
N ASP A 80 2.56 -7.46 -20.41
CA ASP A 80 2.91 -7.48 -21.82
C ASP A 80 1.73 -8.04 -22.63
N ARG A 81 1.29 -7.31 -23.65
CA ARG A 81 0.18 -7.74 -24.53
C ARG A 81 0.61 -8.73 -25.61
N GLN A 82 1.91 -8.81 -25.88
CA GLN A 82 2.49 -9.70 -26.89
C GLN A 82 2.90 -11.05 -26.29
N ASP A 83 2.96 -11.15 -24.96
CA ASP A 83 3.41 -12.34 -24.25
C ASP A 83 2.25 -13.09 -23.57
N SER A 84 2.47 -14.37 -23.27
CA SER A 84 1.50 -15.22 -22.59
C SER A 84 1.53 -14.97 -21.09
N CYS A 85 0.43 -14.44 -20.55
CA CYS A 85 0.26 -14.27 -19.10
C CYS A 85 -0.30 -15.55 -18.47
N LEU A 86 0.44 -16.16 -17.54
CA LEU A 86 -0.07 -17.24 -16.71
C LEU A 86 -0.81 -16.67 -15.49
N LEU A 87 -2.08 -17.01 -15.35
CA LEU A 87 -2.85 -16.67 -14.15
C LEU A 87 -2.80 -17.83 -13.15
N ALA A 88 -2.11 -17.63 -12.04
CA ALA A 88 -2.12 -18.54 -10.90
C ALA A 88 -2.79 -17.85 -9.72
N GLY A 89 -3.69 -18.56 -9.04
CA GLY A 89 -4.37 -18.09 -7.84
C GLY A 89 -4.09 -19.03 -6.67
N ASP A 90 -3.82 -18.43 -5.52
CA ASP A 90 -3.67 -19.11 -4.23
C ASP A 90 -4.35 -18.25 -3.16
N GLU A 91 -4.80 -18.88 -2.08
CA GLU A 91 -5.48 -18.19 -0.98
C GLU A 91 -4.62 -18.19 0.28
N GLY A 92 -4.33 -16.99 0.79
CA GLY A 92 -3.55 -16.79 2.00
C GLY A 92 -4.37 -16.16 3.12
N VAL A 93 -4.29 -16.75 4.32
CA VAL A 93 -4.91 -16.18 5.52
C VAL A 93 -3.89 -15.31 6.25
N VAL A 94 -4.16 -14.01 6.38
CA VAL A 94 -3.33 -13.09 7.16
C VAL A 94 -3.96 -12.88 8.53
N THR A 95 -3.27 -13.34 9.58
CA THR A 95 -3.69 -13.10 10.96
C THR A 95 -3.65 -11.61 11.28
N LYS A 96 -4.77 -11.06 11.74
CA LYS A 96 -4.86 -9.66 12.18
C LYS A 96 -4.94 -9.62 13.70
N ALA A 97 -4.18 -8.73 14.33
CA ALA A 97 -4.29 -8.44 15.77
C ALA A 97 -5.12 -7.16 15.99
N GLY A 98 -6.08 -7.18 16.91
CA GLY A 98 -6.87 -6.01 17.27
C GLY A 98 -8.27 -6.36 17.78
N LYS A 99 -8.96 -5.39 18.40
CA LYS A 99 -10.33 -5.57 18.92
C LYS A 99 -11.42 -5.38 17.86
N GLN A 100 -11.09 -4.69 16.76
CA GLN A 100 -11.98 -4.44 15.63
C GLN A 100 -11.31 -4.94 14.35
N THR A 101 -11.50 -6.22 14.06
CA THR A 101 -11.03 -6.86 12.84
C THR A 101 -12.19 -6.95 11.86
N TYR A 102 -12.22 -6.03 10.89
CA TYR A 102 -13.19 -6.06 9.80
C TYR A 102 -12.71 -7.04 8.71
N GLY A 103 -13.67 -7.78 8.13
CA GLY A 103 -13.39 -8.84 7.15
C GLY A 103 -12.75 -10.08 7.77
N LEU A 104 -13.18 -10.48 8.98
CA LEU A 104 -12.96 -11.84 9.46
C LEU A 104 -13.83 -12.76 8.63
N ASP A 105 -13.20 -13.58 7.80
CA ASP A 105 -13.89 -14.59 7.01
C ASP A 105 -14.05 -15.90 7.80
N TYR A 106 -14.67 -16.89 7.17
CA TYR A 106 -14.99 -18.23 7.67
C TYR A 106 -13.87 -18.88 8.53
N PHE A 107 -12.61 -18.65 8.17
CA PHE A 107 -11.42 -19.18 8.86
C PHE A 107 -11.17 -18.60 10.27
N PHE A 108 -11.92 -17.59 10.70
CA PHE A 108 -11.84 -17.03 12.05
C PHE A 108 -13.16 -17.17 12.83
N SER A 109 -13.99 -18.14 12.46
CA SER A 109 -15.18 -18.49 13.25
C SER A 109 -14.79 -18.83 14.71
N LYS A 110 -15.53 -18.26 15.66
CA LYS A 110 -15.23 -18.33 17.09
C LYS A 110 -15.41 -19.76 17.61
N PHE A 111 -14.39 -20.30 18.29
CA PHE A 111 -14.58 -21.32 19.33
C PHE A 111 -14.79 -20.63 20.68
#